data_AF-A0A496QXL1-F1
#
_entry.id   AF-A0A496QXL1-F1
#
_cell.length_a   1.000
_cell.length_b   1.000
_cell.length_c   1.000
_cell.angle_alpha   90.00
_cell.angle_beta   90.00
_cell.angle_gamma   90.00
#
_symmetry.space_group_name_H-M   'P 1'
#
loop_
_entity.id
_entity.type
_entity.pdbx_description
1 polymer ?
#
loop_
_entity_poly.entity_id
_entity_poly.type
_entity_poly.pdbx_seq_one_letter_code
_entity_poly.pdbx_strand_id
1 'polypeptide(L)' 'MGSTAKPTERIGEFLVRIGALTSVQADEVLAAQRKQPGKLFGELAIELGFINDEAVNRYLEAKDKGENLNNG' A
#
# COMPACT_ATOMS: atom_id res chain seq x y z
N MET A 1 7.74 -13.26 -25.93
CA MET A 1 7.90 -12.11 -25.01
C MET A 1 6.90 -12.24 -23.88
N GLY A 2 7.35 -12.18 -22.62
CA GLY A 2 6.47 -12.14 -21.45
C GLY A 2 7.31 -11.80 -20.24
N SER A 3 7.32 -10.52 -19.85
CA SER A 3 8.09 -10.02 -18.71
C SER A 3 7.57 -10.67 -17.43
N THR A 4 8.34 -11.58 -16.83
CA THR A 4 8.02 -12.28 -15.58
C THR A 4 8.41 -11.47 -14.34
N ALA A 5 8.15 -10.16 -14.33
CA ALA A 5 8.24 -9.38 -13.10
C ALA A 5 6.98 -9.70 -12.28
N LYS A 6 7.13 -10.45 -11.18
CA LYS A 6 6.05 -10.57 -10.19
C LYS A 6 5.61 -9.15 -9.82
N PRO A 7 4.33 -8.78 -10.00
CA PRO A 7 3.90 -7.44 -9.67
C PRO A 7 4.15 -7.20 -8.19
N THR A 8 4.91 -6.16 -7.86
CA THR A 8 5.07 -5.69 -6.49
C THR A 8 3.68 -5.41 -5.94
N GLU A 9 3.31 -6.07 -4.83
CA GLU A 9 2.02 -5.89 -4.16
C GLU A 9 1.79 -4.40 -3.86
N ARG A 10 0.61 -3.87 -4.17
CA ARG A 10 0.30 -2.46 -3.91
C ARG A 10 0.07 -2.25 -2.42
N ILE A 11 0.36 -1.06 -1.91
CA ILE A 11 0.15 -0.71 -0.48
C ILE A 11 -1.27 -1.00 0.00
N GLY A 12 -2.30 -0.70 -0.79
CA GLY A 12 -3.69 -0.99 -0.42
C GLY A 12 -3.96 -2.48 -0.25
N GLU A 13 -3.43 -3.33 -1.15
CA GLU A 13 -3.57 -4.79 -1.08
C GLU A 13 -2.83 -5.36 0.13
N PHE A 14 -1.60 -4.88 0.36
CA PHE A 14 -0.80 -5.26 1.53
C PHE A 14 -1.54 -4.93 2.83
N LEU A 15 -2.05 -3.70 2.96
CA LEU A 15 -2.75 -3.24 4.16
C LEU A 15 -4.03 -4.04 4.44
N VAL A 16 -4.75 -4.44 3.40
CA VAL A 16 -5.90 -5.34 3.53
C VAL A 16 -5.46 -6.74 3.96
N ARG A 17 -4.40 -7.29 3.34
CA ARG A 17 -3.88 -8.62 3.65
C ARG A 17 -3.40 -8.76 5.10
N ILE A 18 -2.82 -7.70 5.68
CA ILE A 18 -2.37 -7.68 7.09
C ILE A 18 -3.49 -7.29 8.07
N GLY A 19 -4.70 -7.01 7.59
CA GLY A 19 -5.85 -6.60 8.42
C GLY A 19 -5.78 -5.16 8.94
N ALA A 20 -4.89 -4.33 8.42
CA ALA A 20 -4.83 -2.90 8.76
C ALA A 20 -5.94 -2.10 8.07
N LEU A 21 -6.42 -2.58 6.91
CA LEU A 21 -7.58 -2.04 6.22
C LEU A 21 -8.59 -3.15 5.90
N THR A 22 -9.85 -2.77 5.79
CA THR A 22 -10.86 -3.57 5.07
C THR A 22 -10.84 -3.22 3.58
N SER A 23 -11.36 -4.11 2.73
CA SER A 23 -11.51 -3.82 1.29
C SER A 23 -12.33 -2.56 1.03
N VAL A 24 -13.40 -2.35 1.81
CA VAL A 24 -14.26 -1.16 1.73
C VAL A 24 -13.48 0.11 2.07
N GLN A 25 -12.71 0.12 3.15
CA GLN A 25 -11.87 1.28 3.49
C GLN A 25 -10.80 1.53 2.43
N ALA A 26 -10.21 0.49 1.84
CA ALA A 26 -9.26 0.65 0.75
C ALA A 26 -9.91 1.30 -0.49
N ASP A 27 -11.14 0.91 -0.84
CA ASP A 27 -11.91 1.53 -1.92
C ASP A 27 -12.25 3.00 -1.63
N GLU A 28 -12.54 3.35 -0.38
CA GLU A 28 -12.76 4.74 0.05
C GLU A 28 -11.50 5.58 -0.10
N VAL A 29 -10.33 5.06 0.29
CA VAL A 29 -9.04 5.73 0.08
C VAL A 29 -8.76 5.92 -1.41
N LEU A 30 -9.01 4.90 -2.25
CA LEU A 30 -8.87 5.03 -3.72
C LEU A 30 -9.82 6.10 -4.28
N ALA A 31 -11.05 6.18 -3.76
CA ALA A 31 -12.00 7.20 -4.17
C ALA A 31 -11.55 8.61 -3.78
N ALA A 32 -10.98 8.78 -2.59
CA ALA A 32 -10.37 10.04 -2.16
C ALA A 32 -9.17 10.41 -3.02
N GLN A 33 -8.29 9.45 -3.33
CA GLN A 33 -7.11 9.67 -4.16
C GLN A 33 -7.46 10.14 -5.57
N ARG A 34 -8.51 9.58 -6.17
CA ARG A 34 -9.03 10.03 -7.47
C ARG A 34 -9.49 11.49 -7.47
N LYS A 35 -9.96 11.99 -6.32
CA LYS A 35 -10.38 13.40 -6.14
C LYS A 35 -9.21 14.33 -5.82
N GLN A 36 -8.11 13.79 -5.30
CA GLN A 36 -6.93 14.53 -4.87
C GLN A 36 -5.67 13.99 -5.57
N PRO A 37 -5.56 14.18 -6.90
CA PRO A 37 -4.41 13.71 -7.67
C PRO A 37 -3.14 14.40 -7.14
N GLY A 38 -2.27 13.63 -6.50
CA GLY A 38 -1.04 14.12 -5.84
C GLY A 38 -0.87 13.61 -4.42
N LYS A 39 -1.94 13.21 -3.73
CA LYS A 39 -1.82 12.55 -2.42
C LYS A 39 -1.53 11.07 -2.54
N LEU A 40 -0.63 10.56 -1.70
CA LEU A 40 -0.34 9.14 -1.63
C LEU A 40 -1.46 8.40 -0.91
N PHE A 41 -1.63 7.12 -1.26
CA PHE A 41 -2.66 6.27 -0.66
C PHE A 41 -2.49 6.17 0.86
N GLY A 42 -1.26 5.98 1.34
CA GLY A 42 -0.97 5.87 2.78
C GLY A 42 -1.31 7.15 3.54
N GLU A 43 -0.99 8.32 2.97
CA GLU A 43 -1.32 9.63 3.58
C GLU A 43 -2.83 9.80 3.72
N LEU A 44 -3.59 9.48 2.66
CA LEU A 44 -5.05 9.55 2.68
C LEU A 44 -5.66 8.55 3.67
N ALA A 45 -5.11 7.35 3.78
CA ALA A 45 -5.59 6.36 4.74
C ALA A 45 -5.37 6.80 6.20
N ILE A 46 -4.29 7.55 6.48
CA ILE A 46 -4.05 8.18 7.78
C ILE A 46 -5.01 9.35 8.00
N GLU A 47 -5.17 10.23 7.00
CA GLU A 47 -6.09 11.39 7.09
C GLU A 47 -7.55 10.98 7.28
N LEU A 48 -7.97 9.86 6.68
CA LEU A 48 -9.29 9.26 6.88
C LEU A 48 -9.42 8.50 8.21
N GLY A 49 -8.33 8.36 8.97
CA GLY A 49 -8.31 7.70 10.28
C GLY A 49 -8.43 6.17 10.21
N PHE A 50 -8.19 5.56 9.05
CA PHE A 50 -8.29 4.11 8.89
C PHE A 50 -7.05 3.37 9.36
N ILE A 51 -5.87 4.00 9.24
CA ILE A 51 -4.59 3.47 9.70
C ILE A 51 -3.78 4.56 10.41
N ASN A 52 -2.63 4.16 10.96
CA ASN A 52 -1.59 5.02 11.49
C ASN A 52 -0.28 4.87 10.70
N ASP A 53 0.72 5.69 11.04
CA ASP A 53 2.05 5.65 10.43
C ASP A 53 2.75 4.30 10.57
N GLU A 54 2.48 3.55 11.65
CA GLU A 54 3.08 2.23 11.89
C GLU A 54 2.68 1.23 10.79
N ALA A 55 1.42 1.23 10.37
CA ALA A 55 0.95 0.36 9.31
C ALA A 55 1.62 0.68 7.96
N VAL A 56 1.86 1.96 7.67
CA VAL A 56 2.57 2.41 6.46
C VAL A 56 4.05 2.00 6.53
N ASN A 57 4.69 2.17 7.68
CA ASN A 57 6.09 1.78 7.87
C ASN A 57 6.30 0.28 7.64
N ARG A 58 5.39 -0.56 8.15
CA ARG A 58 5.43 -2.02 7.90
C ARG A 58 5.42 -2.36 6.41
N TYR A 59 4.69 -1.61 5.59
CA TYR A 59 4.70 -1.79 4.13
C TYR A 59 6.04 -1.37 3.53
N LEU A 60 6.59 -0.22 3.94
CA LEU A 60 7.88 0.27 3.44
C LEU A 60 9.02 -0.72 3.80
N GLU A 61 9.02 -1.23 5.03
CA GLU A 61 9.97 -2.25 5.48
C GLU A 61 9.82 -3.57 4.71
N ALA A 62 8.58 -4.01 4.46
CA ALA A 62 8.32 -5.23 3.68
C ALA A 62 8.77 -5.07 2.22
N LYS A 63 8.59 -3.88 1.64
CA LYS A 63 9.04 -3.55 0.29
C LYS A 63 10.57 -3.54 0.19
N ASP A 64 11.25 -2.93 1.16
CA ASP A 64 12.72 -2.86 1.22
C ASP A 64 13.36 -4.25 1.37
N LYS A 65 12.82 -5.08 2.28
CA LYS A 65 13.28 -6.48 2.47
C LYS A 65 13.04 -7.36 1.25
N GLY A 66 11.99 -7.12 0.48
CA GLY A 66 11.69 -7.85 -0.75
C GLY A 66 12.62 -7.51 -1.91
N GLU A 67 13.13 -6.28 -1.98
CA GLU A 67 14.10 -5.85 -3.00
C GLU A 67 15.51 -6.37 -2.70
N ASN A 68 15.87 -6.53 -1.43
CA ASN A 68 17.22 -6.94 -1.03
C ASN A 68 17.54 -8.45 -1.23
N LEU A 69 16.56 -9.28 -1.63
CA LEU A 69 16.74 -10.71 -1.87
C LEU A 69 16.96 -11.09 -3.34
N ASN A 70 16.93 -10.12 -4.27
CA ASN A 70 17.12 -10.36 -5.70
C ASN A 70 18.53 -10.00 -6.21
N ASN A 71 19.48 -9.73 -5.31
CA ASN A 71 20.88 -9.45 -5.65
C ASN A 71 21.81 -10.49 -5.01
N GLY A 72 21.86 -11.69 -5.59
CA GLY A 72 22.75 -12.79 -5.19
C GLY A 72 23.01 -13.73 -6.35
#